data_AF-A0A9E0V175-F1
#
_entry.id   AF-A0A9E0V175-F1
#
_cell.length_a   1.000
_cell.length_b   1.000
_cell.length_c   1.000
_cell.angle_alpha   90.00
_cell.angle_beta   90.00
_cell.angle_gamma   90.00
#
_symmetry.space_group_name_H-M   'P 1'
#
loop_
_entity.id
_entity.type
_entity.pdbx_description
1 polymer ?
#
loop_
_entity_poly.entity_id
_entity_poly.type
_entity_poly.pdbx_seq_one_letter_code
_entity_poly.pdbx_strand_id
1 'polypeptide(L)'
;MAEDWTQQENTHALNTYLTMMRREGAGERVVKAHEYRRLHEENPNRSAKAYEFKMQNISAVLALNDLPYITGLTPADAYQNLLEEMLLDRLENDPTERAMVLAYGKELLKQWTRPTVIAKLTLEAPPTSRKPPERTRSFKGMQIDHAQREHACRRLGRSGEEMVIAYERQRLCEAERPDLAEAVEHVSRTEGDGLGYDILSYTPDEAKKYIEVKTTNFDKTTSFLITDNEVAFSATKPEQFHLYRLFEFGSGPKLYTLRGPIEQTCWLLAKRFEAGVK
;
A
#
# COMPACT_ATOMS: atom_id res chain seq x y z
N MET A 1 -18.30 27.16 7.37
CA MET A 1 -18.39 25.73 7.02
C MET A 1 -17.74 25.58 5.66
N ALA A 2 -16.90 24.56 5.44
CA ALA A 2 -16.32 24.37 4.11
C ALA A 2 -17.46 23.97 3.16
N GLU A 3 -17.69 24.74 2.10
CA GLU A 3 -18.70 24.41 1.09
C GLU A 3 -18.35 23.06 0.45
N ASP A 4 -19.36 22.24 0.17
CA ASP A 4 -19.19 20.96 -0.51
C ASP A 4 -18.57 21.16 -1.90
N TRP A 5 -17.77 20.19 -2.34
CA TRP A 5 -17.18 20.25 -3.68
C TRP A 5 -18.27 20.02 -4.73
N THR A 6 -18.37 20.95 -5.66
CA THR A 6 -19.28 20.87 -6.80
C THR A 6 -18.84 19.82 -7.81
N GLN A 7 -19.76 19.39 -8.66
CA GLN A 7 -19.45 18.50 -9.78
C GLN A 7 -18.38 19.10 -10.71
N GLN A 8 -18.43 20.41 -10.99
CA GLN A 8 -17.44 21.09 -11.82
C GLN A 8 -16.04 21.05 -11.19
N GLU A 9 -15.91 21.39 -9.91
CA GLU A 9 -14.63 21.33 -9.19
C GLU A 9 -14.07 19.90 -9.13
N ASN A 10 -14.93 18.90 -8.91
CA ASN A 10 -14.54 17.48 -8.96
C ASN A 10 -14.01 17.10 -10.35
N THR A 11 -14.68 17.53 -11.42
CA THR A 11 -14.23 17.29 -12.80
C THR A 11 -12.84 17.87 -13.06
N HIS A 12 -12.57 19.12 -12.65
CA HIS A 12 -11.26 19.74 -12.81
C HIS A 12 -10.16 19.01 -12.03
N ALA A 13 -10.46 18.59 -10.80
CA ALA A 13 -9.53 17.80 -9.98
C ALA A 13 -9.24 16.43 -10.61
N LEU A 14 -10.27 15.70 -11.05
CA LEU A 14 -10.13 14.40 -11.71
C LEU A 14 -9.32 14.50 -13.01
N ASN A 15 -9.59 15.50 -13.85
CA ASN A 15 -8.82 15.75 -15.07
C ASN A 15 -7.34 15.96 -14.75
N THR A 16 -7.04 16.86 -13.81
CA THR A 16 -5.66 17.14 -13.42
C THR A 16 -4.96 15.91 -12.86
N TYR A 17 -5.66 15.14 -12.02
CA TYR A 17 -5.12 13.91 -11.45
C TYR A 17 -4.76 12.89 -12.53
N LEU A 18 -5.68 12.60 -13.46
CA LEU A 18 -5.44 11.62 -14.52
C LEU A 18 -4.38 12.11 -15.53
N THR A 19 -4.28 13.41 -15.78
CA THR A 19 -3.18 14.01 -16.56
C THR A 19 -1.84 13.83 -15.86
N MET A 20 -1.75 14.10 -14.55
CA MET A 20 -0.52 13.86 -13.78
C MET A 20 -0.12 12.39 -13.84
N MET A 21 -1.07 11.46 -13.65
CA MET A 21 -0.83 10.02 -13.71
C MET A 21 -0.28 9.59 -15.07
N ARG A 22 -0.88 10.09 -16.15
CA ARG A 22 -0.41 9.82 -17.52
C ARG A 22 1.03 10.28 -17.73
N ARG A 23 1.34 11.51 -17.29
CA ARG A 23 2.68 12.10 -17.43
C ARG A 23 3.73 11.34 -16.62
N GLU A 24 3.45 11.05 -15.34
CA GLU A 24 4.35 10.23 -14.52
C GLU A 24 4.54 8.82 -15.12
N GLY A 25 3.47 8.20 -15.64
CA GLY A 25 3.54 6.89 -16.30
C GLY A 25 4.37 6.90 -17.58
N ALA A 26 4.49 8.05 -18.25
CA ALA A 26 5.38 8.25 -19.40
C ALA A 26 6.83 8.60 -18.99
N GLY A 27 7.14 8.63 -17.68
CA GLY A 27 8.46 9.00 -17.16
C GLY A 27 8.72 10.50 -17.08
N GLU A 28 7.69 11.34 -17.29
CA GLU A 28 7.84 12.78 -17.12
C GLU A 28 7.90 13.17 -15.64
N ARG A 29 8.73 14.17 -15.32
CA ARG A 29 8.78 14.75 -13.98
C ARG A 29 7.54 15.61 -13.74
N VAL A 30 6.69 15.18 -12.80
CA VAL A 30 5.52 15.95 -12.34
C VAL A 30 5.81 16.61 -10.99
N VAL A 31 5.78 17.94 -10.94
CA VAL A 31 5.87 18.70 -9.68
C VAL A 31 4.46 19.03 -9.22
N LYS A 32 3.90 18.16 -8.38
CA LYS A 32 2.50 18.21 -7.91
C LYS A 32 2.07 19.59 -7.36
N ALA A 33 2.96 20.28 -6.64
CA ALA A 33 2.69 21.63 -6.12
C ALA A 33 2.48 22.70 -7.22
N HIS A 34 2.98 22.49 -8.43
CA HIS A 34 2.70 23.39 -9.57
C HIS A 34 1.29 23.17 -10.10
N GLU A 35 0.86 21.91 -10.16
CA GLU A 35 -0.47 21.52 -10.64
C GLU A 35 -1.57 22.06 -9.70
N TYR A 36 -1.32 22.08 -8.38
CA TYR A 36 -2.28 22.64 -7.42
C TYR A 36 -2.39 24.16 -7.49
N ARG A 37 -1.27 24.85 -7.75
CA ARG A 37 -1.27 26.29 -7.97
C ARG A 37 -1.99 26.65 -9.26
N ARG A 38 -1.74 25.92 -10.35
CA ARG A 38 -2.45 26.09 -11.62
C ARG A 38 -3.97 25.91 -11.44
N LEU A 39 -4.39 24.85 -10.75
CA LEU A 39 -5.81 24.62 -10.45
C LEU A 39 -6.44 25.77 -9.66
N HIS A 40 -5.73 26.31 -8.68
CA HIS A 40 -6.17 27.49 -7.93
C HIS A 40 -6.27 28.75 -8.80
N GLU A 41 -5.31 28.97 -9.69
CA GLU A 41 -5.33 30.11 -10.63
C GLU A 41 -6.50 30.01 -11.62
N GLU A 42 -6.80 28.81 -12.13
CA GLU A 42 -7.93 28.56 -13.03
C GLU A 42 -9.28 28.57 -12.28
N ASN A 43 -9.30 28.18 -11.00
CA ASN A 43 -10.50 28.00 -10.19
C ASN A 43 -10.27 28.54 -8.76
N PRO A 44 -10.35 29.86 -8.56
CA PRO A 44 -9.92 30.51 -7.31
C PRO A 44 -10.83 30.25 -6.10
N ASN A 45 -11.95 29.54 -6.29
CA ASN A 45 -12.87 29.16 -5.22
C ASN A 45 -12.22 28.22 -4.17
N ARG A 46 -11.15 27.51 -4.53
CA ARG A 46 -10.41 26.62 -3.63
C ARG A 46 -8.93 26.98 -3.62
N SER A 47 -8.31 26.88 -2.45
CA SER A 47 -6.86 27.10 -2.32
C SER A 47 -6.06 25.93 -2.91
N ALA A 48 -4.80 26.17 -3.25
CA ALA A 48 -3.89 25.11 -3.68
C ALA A 48 -3.80 23.97 -2.65
N LYS A 49 -3.86 24.28 -1.34
CA LYS A 49 -3.87 23.27 -0.28
C LYS A 49 -5.15 22.42 -0.28
N ALA A 50 -6.29 23.03 -0.61
CA ALA A 50 -7.54 22.29 -0.77
C ALA A 50 -7.48 21.33 -1.98
N TYR A 51 -6.84 21.74 -3.08
CA TYR A 51 -6.59 20.85 -4.22
C TYR A 51 -5.63 19.71 -3.90
N GLU A 52 -4.57 19.94 -3.12
CA GLU A 52 -3.70 18.86 -2.63
C GLU A 52 -4.51 17.81 -1.86
N PHE A 53 -5.33 18.23 -0.89
CA PHE A 53 -6.21 17.33 -0.15
C PHE A 53 -7.20 16.62 -1.08
N LYS A 54 -7.70 17.31 -2.12
CA LYS A 54 -8.59 16.69 -3.10
C LYS A 54 -7.90 15.60 -3.92
N MET A 55 -6.61 15.75 -4.22
CA MET A 55 -5.85 14.68 -4.87
C MET A 55 -5.68 13.46 -3.97
N GLN A 56 -5.48 13.65 -2.67
CA GLN A 56 -5.46 12.56 -1.68
C GLN A 56 -6.83 11.84 -1.61
N ASN A 57 -7.93 12.59 -1.73
CA ASN A 57 -9.27 11.99 -1.83
C ASN A 57 -9.43 11.13 -3.09
N ILE A 58 -8.87 11.55 -4.24
CA ILE A 58 -8.88 10.75 -5.48
C ILE A 58 -8.04 9.47 -5.30
N SER A 59 -6.86 9.58 -4.69
CA SER A 59 -6.04 8.41 -4.34
C SER A 59 -6.80 7.43 -3.43
N ALA A 60 -7.61 7.93 -2.49
CA ALA A 60 -8.43 7.09 -1.62
C ALA A 60 -9.50 6.32 -2.38
N VAL A 61 -10.19 6.96 -3.33
CA VAL A 61 -11.16 6.27 -4.19
C VAL A 61 -10.48 5.15 -4.99
N LEU A 62 -9.33 5.43 -5.61
CA LEU A 62 -8.58 4.45 -6.39
C LEU A 62 -8.10 3.29 -5.52
N ALA A 63 -7.48 3.59 -4.37
CA ALA A 63 -6.98 2.57 -3.46
C ALA A 63 -8.10 1.65 -2.93
N LEU A 64 -9.26 2.21 -2.57
CA LEU A 64 -10.40 1.43 -2.06
C LEU A 64 -11.03 0.53 -3.11
N ASN A 65 -11.01 0.97 -4.37
CA ASN A 65 -11.50 0.23 -5.51
C ASN A 65 -10.40 -0.56 -6.21
N ASP A 66 -9.30 -0.81 -5.49
CA ASP A 66 -8.30 -1.75 -5.95
C ASP A 66 -7.62 -1.31 -7.27
N LEU A 67 -7.45 0.00 -7.43
CA LEU A 67 -6.78 0.65 -8.56
C LEU A 67 -5.49 1.35 -8.11
N PRO A 68 -4.47 1.44 -8.99
CA PRO A 68 -3.25 2.19 -8.70
C PRO A 68 -3.53 3.69 -8.60
N TYR A 69 -2.74 4.37 -7.79
CA TYR A 69 -2.82 5.81 -7.55
C TYR A 69 -1.41 6.44 -7.59
N ILE A 70 -1.34 7.76 -7.74
CA ILE A 70 -0.08 8.48 -7.92
C ILE A 70 0.79 8.39 -6.68
N THR A 71 2.07 8.07 -6.86
CA THR A 71 3.04 7.96 -5.75
C THR A 71 3.24 9.30 -5.04
N GLY A 72 3.26 9.27 -3.71
CA GLY A 72 3.37 10.48 -2.86
C GLY A 72 2.06 11.26 -2.67
N LEU A 73 0.94 10.76 -3.21
CA LEU A 73 -0.40 11.24 -2.89
C LEU A 73 -1.13 10.24 -2.02
N THR A 74 -0.77 10.25 -0.73
CA THR A 74 -1.34 9.37 0.29
C THR A 74 -2.88 9.44 0.27
N PRO A 75 -3.58 8.29 0.18
CA PRO A 75 -5.04 8.22 0.34
C PRO A 75 -5.54 8.96 1.59
N ALA A 76 -6.53 9.83 1.43
CA ALA A 76 -7.22 10.46 2.55
C ALA A 76 -8.12 9.47 3.31
N ASP A 77 -8.28 9.67 4.62
CA ASP A 77 -9.13 8.83 5.48
C ASP A 77 -10.61 8.90 5.09
N ALA A 78 -11.07 10.06 4.58
CA ALA A 78 -12.46 10.29 4.22
C ALA A 78 -12.57 11.20 2.99
N TYR A 79 -13.61 10.96 2.19
CA TYR A 79 -13.93 11.77 1.02
C TYR A 79 -15.44 11.75 0.74
N GLN A 80 -15.90 12.69 -0.08
CA GLN A 80 -17.30 12.84 -0.48
C GLN A 80 -17.70 11.75 -1.49
N ASN A 81 -18.87 11.12 -1.29
CA ASN A 81 -19.37 10.04 -2.16
C ASN A 81 -19.48 10.44 -3.65
N LEU A 82 -19.85 11.71 -3.93
CA LEU A 82 -19.93 12.23 -5.30
C LEU A 82 -18.60 12.06 -6.07
N LEU A 83 -17.45 12.20 -5.40
CA LEU A 83 -16.14 12.03 -6.04
C LEU A 83 -15.92 10.60 -6.52
N GLU A 84 -16.31 9.62 -5.71
CA GLU A 84 -16.20 8.21 -6.07
C GLU A 84 -17.13 7.86 -7.22
N GLU A 85 -18.39 8.30 -7.15
CA GLU A 85 -19.34 8.06 -8.22
C GLU A 85 -18.84 8.59 -9.56
N MET A 86 -18.31 9.83 -9.58
CA MET A 86 -17.79 10.45 -10.78
C MET A 86 -16.54 9.74 -11.33
N LEU A 87 -15.61 9.31 -10.46
CA LEU A 87 -14.40 8.63 -10.91
C LEU A 87 -14.70 7.22 -11.42
N LEU A 88 -15.52 6.46 -10.71
CA LEU A 88 -15.86 5.10 -11.13
C LEU A 88 -16.68 5.10 -12.42
N ASP A 89 -17.67 5.99 -12.55
CA ASP A 89 -18.45 6.13 -13.79
C ASP A 89 -17.56 6.50 -14.98
N ARG A 90 -16.60 7.41 -14.76
CA ARG A 90 -15.62 7.79 -15.79
C ARG A 90 -14.74 6.62 -16.24
N LEU A 91 -14.20 5.82 -15.31
CA LEU A 91 -13.36 4.67 -15.66
C LEU A 91 -14.18 3.50 -16.25
N GLU A 92 -15.45 3.39 -15.93
CA GLU A 92 -16.36 2.43 -16.54
C GLU A 92 -16.67 2.82 -17.99
N ASN A 93 -16.93 4.11 -18.25
CA ASN A 93 -17.34 4.64 -19.54
C ASN A 93 -16.19 5.06 -20.48
N ASP A 94 -14.95 5.19 -19.96
CA ASP A 94 -13.75 5.45 -20.76
C ASP A 94 -12.72 4.31 -20.62
N PRO A 95 -12.75 3.32 -21.53
CA PRO A 95 -11.80 2.21 -21.53
C PRO A 95 -10.34 2.64 -21.70
N THR A 96 -10.09 3.79 -22.34
CA THR A 96 -8.72 4.28 -22.59
C THR A 96 -8.12 4.83 -21.31
N GLU A 97 -8.88 5.62 -20.55
CA GLU A 97 -8.44 6.08 -19.24
C GLU A 97 -8.30 4.93 -18.24
N ARG A 98 -9.23 3.97 -18.25
CA ARG A 98 -9.11 2.76 -17.42
C ARG A 98 -7.85 1.96 -17.77
N ALA A 99 -7.58 1.75 -19.06
CA ALA A 99 -6.35 1.09 -19.48
C ALA A 99 -5.10 1.87 -19.06
N MET A 100 -5.13 3.21 -19.13
CA MET A 100 -4.03 4.08 -18.69
C MET A 100 -3.78 3.95 -17.18
N VAL A 101 -4.83 3.99 -16.35
CA VAL A 101 -4.71 3.80 -14.89
C VAL A 101 -4.08 2.43 -14.60
N LEU A 102 -4.58 1.36 -15.21
CA LEU A 102 -4.03 0.01 -15.03
C LEU A 102 -2.58 -0.11 -15.54
N ALA A 103 -2.26 0.54 -16.67
CA ALA A 103 -0.92 0.58 -17.23
C ALA A 103 0.06 1.34 -16.34
N TYR A 104 -0.37 2.46 -15.73
CA TYR A 104 0.43 3.19 -14.75
C TYR A 104 0.86 2.27 -13.61
N GLY A 105 -0.07 1.51 -13.03
CA GLY A 105 0.25 0.51 -12.00
C GLY A 105 1.26 -0.54 -12.49
N LYS A 106 1.12 -1.06 -13.71
CA LYS A 106 2.06 -2.04 -14.28
C LYS A 106 3.45 -1.47 -14.53
N GLU A 107 3.54 -0.23 -15.02
CA GLU A 107 4.81 0.41 -15.31
C GLU A 107 5.57 0.73 -14.03
N LEU A 108 4.85 1.22 -13.02
CA LEU A 108 5.38 1.32 -11.66
C LEU A 108 5.91 -0.04 -11.17
N LEU A 109 5.13 -1.12 -11.28
CA LEU A 109 5.57 -2.47 -10.89
C LEU A 109 6.80 -2.97 -11.66
N LYS A 110 6.96 -2.61 -12.94
CA LYS A 110 8.16 -2.97 -13.73
C LYS A 110 9.39 -2.20 -13.27
N GLN A 111 9.25 -0.91 -12.99
CA GLN A 111 10.33 -0.09 -12.45
C GLN A 111 10.72 -0.57 -11.04
N TRP A 112 9.73 -0.96 -10.25
CA TRP A 112 9.87 -1.38 -8.85
C TRP A 112 10.32 -2.84 -8.66
N THR A 113 10.33 -3.65 -9.72
CA THR A 113 10.84 -5.05 -9.68
C THR A 113 12.30 -5.17 -10.11
N ARG A 114 13.02 -4.04 -10.24
CA ARG A 114 14.48 -4.04 -10.44
C ARG A 114 15.18 -3.89 -9.09
N PRO A 115 15.69 -4.97 -8.47
CA PRO A 115 16.47 -4.84 -7.25
C PRO A 115 17.82 -4.25 -7.64
N THR A 116 17.98 -2.94 -7.47
CA THR A 116 19.26 -2.28 -7.69
C THR A 116 19.88 -2.04 -6.33
N VAL A 117 20.72 -3.00 -5.92
CA VAL A 117 21.59 -2.98 -4.74
C VAL A 117 20.84 -3.15 -3.42
N ILE A 118 21.41 -3.99 -2.53
CA ILE A 118 21.07 -4.00 -1.10
C ILE A 118 21.51 -2.65 -0.54
N ALA A 119 20.73 -1.61 -0.81
CA ALA A 119 20.84 -0.35 -0.11
C ALA A 119 20.50 -0.64 1.36
N LYS A 120 21.31 -0.11 2.27
CA LYS A 120 21.09 -0.20 3.71
C LYS A 120 19.63 0.15 4.02
N LEU A 121 18.85 -0.85 4.43
CA LEU A 121 17.43 -0.70 4.71
C LEU A 121 17.27 0.35 5.82
N THR A 122 16.52 1.41 5.53
CA THR A 122 16.34 2.50 6.49
C THR A 122 15.17 2.19 7.41
N LEU A 123 15.43 2.14 8.71
CA LEU A 123 14.41 1.99 9.73
C LEU A 123 13.71 3.33 9.98
N GLU A 124 12.38 3.32 9.97
CA GLU A 124 11.55 4.44 10.38
C GLU A 124 10.59 4.04 11.51
N ALA A 125 10.13 5.03 12.27
CA ALA A 125 9.06 4.83 13.23
C ALA A 125 7.72 4.54 12.50
N PRO A 126 6.88 3.64 13.05
CA PRO A 126 5.57 3.36 12.50
C PRO A 126 4.71 4.64 12.47
N PRO A 127 3.85 4.82 11.46
CA PRO A 127 2.99 5.98 11.40
C PRO A 127 1.86 5.90 12.44
N THR A 128 1.45 7.04 12.98
CA THR A 128 0.13 7.19 13.60
C THR A 128 -0.92 7.28 12.50
N SER A 129 -1.75 6.25 12.36
CA SER A 129 -2.91 6.26 11.46
C SER A 129 -4.21 6.10 12.25
N ARG A 130 -5.32 6.64 11.72
CA ARG A 130 -6.66 6.43 12.28
C ARG A 130 -7.37 5.37 11.45
N LYS A 131 -8.24 4.59 12.10
CA LYS A 131 -9.13 3.67 11.39
C LYS A 131 -10.03 4.50 10.47
N PRO A 132 -10.07 4.21 9.15
CA PRO A 132 -10.96 4.92 8.24
C PRO A 132 -12.43 4.63 8.61
N PRO A 133 -13.35 5.57 8.35
CA PRO A 133 -14.76 5.44 8.68
C PRO A 133 -15.41 4.26 7.94
N GLU A 134 -16.37 3.60 8.58
CA GLU A 134 -17.20 2.58 7.93
C GLU A 134 -18.00 3.19 6.79
N ARG A 135 -18.00 2.52 5.63
CA ARG A 135 -18.66 3.00 4.41
C ARG A 135 -19.97 2.27 4.19
N THR A 136 -20.96 2.99 3.65
CA THR A 136 -22.11 2.40 2.96
C THR A 136 -21.66 1.72 1.68
N ARG A 137 -22.05 0.45 1.48
CA ARG A 137 -21.68 -0.35 0.31
C ARG A 137 -22.30 0.25 -0.96
N SER A 138 -21.50 0.43 -2.01
CA SER A 138 -21.96 0.73 -3.38
C SER A 138 -21.83 -0.50 -4.26
N PHE A 139 -22.86 -0.85 -5.02
CA PHE A 139 -22.91 -2.07 -5.84
C PHE A 139 -22.65 -1.80 -7.34
N LYS A 140 -21.85 -0.78 -7.67
CA LYS A 140 -21.47 -0.51 -9.07
C LYS A 140 -20.45 -1.55 -9.55
N GLY A 141 -20.68 -2.11 -10.73
CA GLY A 141 -19.84 -3.16 -11.29
C GLY A 141 -18.57 -2.57 -11.92
N MET A 142 -17.42 -2.76 -11.29
CA MET A 142 -16.13 -2.48 -11.94
C MET A 142 -15.47 -3.80 -12.33
N GLN A 143 -15.22 -3.99 -13.63
CA GLN A 143 -14.36 -5.08 -14.07
C GLN A 143 -12.91 -4.75 -13.67
N ILE A 144 -12.35 -5.47 -12.71
CA ILE A 144 -10.93 -5.36 -12.37
C ILE A 144 -10.25 -6.61 -12.95
N ASP A 145 -9.13 -6.43 -13.66
CA ASP A 145 -8.27 -7.57 -14.05
C ASP A 145 -7.53 -8.06 -12.80
N HIS A 146 -8.23 -8.88 -12.02
CA HIS A 146 -7.74 -9.40 -10.76
C HIS A 146 -6.51 -10.28 -10.95
N ALA A 147 -6.41 -11.02 -12.05
CA ALA A 147 -5.33 -11.99 -12.29
C ALA A 147 -3.97 -11.28 -12.48
N GLN A 148 -3.91 -10.24 -13.30
CA GLN A 148 -2.65 -9.50 -13.51
C GLN A 148 -2.23 -8.71 -12.26
N ARG A 149 -3.19 -8.19 -11.50
CA ARG A 149 -2.92 -7.48 -10.24
C ARG A 149 -2.40 -8.43 -9.17
N GLU A 150 -3.03 -9.59 -9.02
CA GLU A 150 -2.62 -10.62 -8.07
C GLU A 150 -1.21 -11.16 -8.37
N HIS A 151 -0.87 -11.38 -9.65
CA HIS A 151 0.47 -11.83 -10.03
C HIS A 151 1.56 -10.77 -9.69
N ALA A 152 1.27 -9.50 -9.92
CA ALA A 152 2.20 -8.43 -9.57
C ALA A 152 2.33 -8.21 -8.05
N CYS A 153 1.22 -8.32 -7.31
CA CYS A 153 1.24 -8.31 -5.84
C CYS A 153 2.07 -9.47 -5.28
N ARG A 154 1.96 -10.67 -5.87
CA ARG A 154 2.78 -11.83 -5.48
C ARG A 154 4.27 -11.64 -5.72
N ARG A 155 4.66 -11.06 -6.86
CA ARG A 155 6.08 -10.75 -7.15
C ARG A 155 6.65 -9.72 -6.18
N LEU A 156 5.88 -8.66 -5.89
CA LEU A 156 6.30 -7.63 -4.95
C LEU A 156 6.43 -8.17 -3.51
N GLY A 157 5.46 -8.99 -3.08
CA GLY A 157 5.51 -9.67 -1.78
C GLY A 157 6.80 -10.48 -1.63
N ARG A 158 7.06 -11.35 -2.60
CA ARG A 158 8.28 -12.20 -2.65
C ARG A 158 9.57 -11.39 -2.57
N SER A 159 9.71 -10.34 -3.39
CA SER A 159 10.92 -9.51 -3.36
C SER A 159 11.09 -8.80 -2.02
N GLY A 160 9.99 -8.47 -1.34
CA GLY A 160 10.03 -7.94 0.01
C GLY A 160 10.47 -8.97 1.05
N GLU A 161 9.94 -10.20 1.00
CA GLU A 161 10.35 -11.30 1.88
C GLU A 161 11.86 -11.59 1.74
N GLU A 162 12.37 -11.68 0.51
CA GLU A 162 13.80 -11.87 0.23
C GLU A 162 14.67 -10.73 0.83
N MET A 163 14.19 -9.48 0.76
CA MET A 163 14.87 -8.34 1.35
C MET A 163 14.86 -8.38 2.88
N VAL A 164 13.75 -8.79 3.51
CA VAL A 164 13.68 -8.96 4.97
C VAL A 164 14.60 -10.08 5.45
N ILE A 165 14.70 -11.18 4.71
CA ILE A 165 15.65 -12.27 5.02
C ILE A 165 17.09 -11.73 4.99
N ALA A 166 17.46 -11.04 3.91
CA ALA A 166 18.79 -10.45 3.79
C ALA A 166 19.08 -9.47 4.95
N TYR A 167 18.10 -8.65 5.31
CA TYR A 167 18.18 -7.73 6.43
C TYR A 167 18.34 -8.44 7.78
N GLU A 168 17.54 -9.46 8.09
CA GLU A 168 17.64 -10.18 9.37
C GLU A 168 18.95 -10.97 9.48
N ARG A 169 19.43 -11.55 8.38
CA ARG A 169 20.75 -12.21 8.32
C ARG A 169 21.88 -11.22 8.61
N GLN A 170 21.85 -10.07 7.95
CA GLN A 170 22.84 -9.01 8.20
C GLN A 170 22.78 -8.55 9.67
N ARG A 171 21.59 -8.31 10.22
CA ARG A 171 21.39 -7.91 11.62
C ARG A 171 21.98 -8.93 12.60
N LEU A 172 21.83 -10.22 12.34
CA LEU A 172 22.38 -11.30 13.17
C LEU A 172 23.89 -11.42 13.03
N CYS A 173 24.44 -11.30 11.82
CA CYS A 173 25.88 -11.25 11.60
C CYS A 173 26.52 -10.04 12.31
N GLU A 174 25.90 -8.86 12.25
CA GLU A 174 26.34 -7.65 12.97
C GLU A 174 26.27 -7.81 14.50
N ALA A 175 25.41 -8.70 14.99
CA ALA A 175 25.31 -9.10 16.39
C ALA A 175 26.21 -10.30 16.76
N GLU A 176 27.19 -10.62 15.92
CA GLU A 176 28.15 -11.72 16.12
C GLU A 176 27.49 -13.12 16.23
N ARG A 177 26.33 -13.29 15.58
CA ARG A 177 25.58 -14.56 15.51
C ARG A 177 25.38 -15.06 14.07
N PRO A 178 26.48 -15.38 13.35
CA PRO A 178 26.38 -15.92 11.98
C PRO A 178 25.67 -17.28 11.94
N ASP A 179 25.75 -18.06 13.01
CA ASP A 179 25.03 -19.32 13.20
C ASP A 179 23.50 -19.13 13.15
N LEU A 180 22.98 -18.10 13.81
CA LEU A 180 21.57 -17.76 13.75
C LEU A 180 21.17 -17.12 12.41
N ALA A 181 22.09 -16.39 11.77
CA ALA A 181 21.85 -15.84 10.44
C ALA A 181 21.62 -16.96 9.40
N GLU A 182 22.42 -18.03 9.46
CA GLU A 182 22.21 -19.21 8.62
C GLU A 182 20.88 -19.92 8.92
N ALA A 183 20.44 -19.91 10.18
CA ALA A 183 19.17 -20.50 10.61
C ALA A 183 17.92 -19.69 10.21
N VAL A 184 18.06 -18.48 9.65
CA VAL A 184 16.91 -17.70 9.15
C VAL A 184 16.26 -18.43 7.98
N GLU A 185 14.95 -18.69 8.12
CA GLU A 185 14.18 -19.52 7.21
C GLU A 185 13.02 -18.75 6.56
N HIS A 186 12.81 -18.98 5.26
CA HIS A 186 11.67 -18.51 4.50
C HIS A 186 10.52 -19.53 4.60
N VAL A 187 9.78 -19.48 5.70
CA VAL A 187 8.80 -20.51 6.08
C VAL A 187 7.62 -20.61 5.11
N SER A 188 7.14 -19.49 4.56
CA SER A 188 6.08 -19.51 3.54
C SER A 188 6.50 -20.30 2.27
N ARG A 189 7.80 -20.48 2.03
CA ARG A 189 8.31 -21.31 0.91
C ARG A 189 8.54 -22.76 1.26
N THR A 190 8.93 -23.07 2.49
CA THR A 190 9.31 -24.43 2.91
C THR A 190 8.11 -25.22 3.42
N GLU A 191 7.22 -24.57 4.16
CA GLU A 191 6.07 -25.21 4.83
C GLU A 191 4.70 -24.71 4.30
N GLY A 192 4.69 -23.61 3.52
CA GLY A 192 3.52 -23.05 2.87
C GLY A 192 2.82 -21.92 3.66
N ASP A 193 1.81 -21.30 3.04
CA ASP A 193 1.16 -20.05 3.52
C ASP A 193 0.23 -20.24 4.75
N GLY A 194 0.22 -21.42 5.37
CA GLY A 194 -0.75 -21.81 6.42
C GLY A 194 -0.35 -21.48 7.85
N LEU A 195 0.90 -21.08 8.10
CA LEU A 195 1.45 -20.95 9.46
C LEU A 195 1.21 -19.57 10.10
N GLY A 196 0.76 -18.58 9.32
CA GLY A 196 0.44 -17.24 9.81
C GLY A 196 1.66 -16.31 9.98
N TYR A 197 2.79 -16.64 9.36
CA TYR A 197 3.97 -15.79 9.23
C TYR A 197 4.84 -16.23 8.04
N ASP A 198 5.66 -15.31 7.49
CA ASP A 198 6.50 -15.57 6.32
C ASP A 198 7.90 -16.09 6.65
N ILE A 199 8.52 -15.52 7.70
CA ILE A 199 9.95 -15.71 8.01
C ILE A 199 10.12 -16.10 9.47
N LEU A 200 10.92 -17.15 9.72
CA LEU A 200 11.44 -17.46 11.04
C LEU A 200 12.85 -16.87 11.18
N SER A 201 13.02 -15.99 12.17
CA SER A 201 14.30 -15.42 12.55
C SER A 201 14.52 -15.55 14.06
N TYR A 202 15.59 -14.95 14.58
CA TYR A 202 16.01 -15.08 15.97
C TYR A 202 16.49 -13.74 16.51
N THR A 203 16.36 -13.56 17.81
CA THR A 203 17.09 -12.53 18.55
C THR A 203 18.53 -13.01 18.82
N PRO A 204 19.48 -12.11 19.18
CA PRO A 204 20.83 -12.53 19.54
C PRO A 204 20.89 -13.49 20.74
N ASP A 205 19.88 -13.46 21.61
CA ASP A 205 19.63 -14.37 22.74
C ASP A 205 18.82 -15.64 22.36
N GLU A 206 18.76 -15.97 21.07
CA GLU A 206 18.16 -17.20 20.51
C GLU A 206 16.64 -17.32 20.63
N ALA A 207 15.96 -16.30 21.18
CA ALA A 207 14.51 -16.27 21.17
C ALA A 207 14.00 -16.13 19.72
N LYS A 208 13.04 -16.98 19.35
CA LYS A 208 12.42 -16.98 18.02
C LYS A 208 11.70 -15.66 17.73
N LYS A 209 11.79 -15.21 16.49
CA LYS A 209 11.02 -14.12 15.91
C LYS A 209 10.22 -14.65 14.73
N TYR A 210 8.89 -14.55 14.84
CA TYR A 210 7.97 -14.89 13.75
C TYR A 210 7.64 -13.59 13.01
N ILE A 211 8.02 -13.51 11.75
CA ILE A 211 7.95 -12.26 10.98
C ILE A 211 6.95 -12.42 9.84
N GLU A 212 5.96 -11.55 9.82
CA GLU A 212 5.02 -11.35 8.73
C GLU A 212 5.44 -10.12 7.90
N VAL A 213 5.57 -10.25 6.58
CA VAL A 213 6.12 -9.21 5.70
C VAL A 213 5.02 -8.61 4.83
N LYS A 214 4.79 -7.30 4.97
CA LYS A 214 3.86 -6.57 4.11
C LYS A 214 4.60 -5.54 3.28
N THR A 215 4.67 -5.78 1.97
CA THR A 215 5.42 -4.93 1.05
C THR A 215 4.51 -3.99 0.26
N THR A 216 4.94 -2.75 0.09
CA THR A 216 4.32 -1.77 -0.79
C THR A 216 5.40 -0.88 -1.41
N ASN A 217 5.12 -0.33 -2.59
CA ASN A 217 5.92 0.74 -3.16
C ASN A 217 5.39 2.13 -2.77
N PHE A 218 4.22 2.17 -2.16
CA PHE A 218 3.64 3.40 -1.63
C PHE A 218 4.24 3.75 -0.27
N ASP A 219 3.73 4.82 0.34
CA ASP A 219 4.19 5.28 1.64
C ASP A 219 3.82 4.31 2.78
N LYS A 220 4.40 4.58 3.96
CA LYS A 220 4.21 3.79 5.18
C LYS A 220 2.77 3.74 5.72
N THR A 221 1.88 4.64 5.32
CA THR A 221 0.49 4.70 5.81
C THR A 221 -0.48 3.86 4.98
N THR A 222 -0.03 3.38 3.82
CA THR A 222 -0.86 2.57 2.92
C THR A 222 -1.33 1.29 3.60
N SER A 223 -2.65 1.09 3.66
CA SER A 223 -3.25 -0.14 4.19
C SER A 223 -2.79 -1.38 3.43
N PHE A 224 -2.85 -2.54 4.08
CA PHE A 224 -2.47 -3.83 3.50
C PHE A 224 -3.50 -4.89 3.88
N LEU A 225 -3.54 -5.97 3.11
CA LEU A 225 -4.34 -7.14 3.44
C LEU A 225 -3.63 -7.98 4.49
N ILE A 226 -4.41 -8.52 5.41
CA ILE A 226 -3.99 -9.47 6.44
C ILE A 226 -4.95 -10.67 6.38
N THR A 227 -4.44 -11.88 6.62
CA THR A 227 -5.27 -13.09 6.67
C THR A 227 -5.75 -13.38 8.09
N ASP A 228 -6.82 -14.18 8.22
CA ASP A 228 -7.32 -14.62 9.52
C ASP A 228 -6.26 -15.44 10.29
N ASN A 229 -5.51 -16.28 9.58
CA ASN A 229 -4.40 -17.07 10.14
C ASN A 229 -3.30 -16.18 10.71
N GLU A 230 -2.90 -15.11 10.01
CA GLU A 230 -1.90 -14.15 10.50
C GLU A 230 -2.37 -13.46 11.79
N VAL A 231 -3.64 -13.02 11.81
CA VAL A 231 -4.25 -12.40 13.00
C VAL A 231 -4.26 -13.39 14.17
N ALA A 232 -4.77 -14.60 13.96
CA ALA A 232 -4.83 -15.64 14.97
C ALA A 232 -3.44 -16.02 15.50
N PHE A 233 -2.47 -16.26 14.62
CA PHE A 233 -1.11 -16.63 15.00
C PHE A 233 -0.44 -15.54 15.82
N SER A 234 -0.59 -14.27 15.42
CA SER A 234 -0.02 -13.13 16.16
C SER A 234 -0.48 -13.06 17.62
N ALA A 235 -1.72 -13.49 17.91
CA ALA A 235 -2.27 -13.55 19.26
C ALA A 235 -1.69 -14.71 20.09
N THR A 236 -1.25 -15.80 19.46
CA THR A 236 -0.65 -16.95 20.16
C THR A 236 0.80 -16.71 20.60
N LYS A 237 1.52 -15.80 19.91
CA LYS A 237 2.94 -15.51 20.13
C LYS A 237 3.21 -14.00 20.26
N PRO A 238 2.54 -13.27 21.18
CA PRO A 238 2.55 -11.80 21.22
C PRO A 238 3.96 -11.22 21.34
N GLU A 239 4.82 -11.83 22.16
CA GLU A 239 6.18 -11.31 22.39
C GLU A 239 7.14 -11.58 21.21
N GLN A 240 6.84 -12.59 20.38
CA GLN A 240 7.73 -13.10 19.35
C GLN A 240 7.24 -12.75 17.93
N PHE A 241 5.97 -12.37 17.78
CA PHE A 241 5.38 -11.96 16.51
C PHE A 241 5.76 -10.53 16.16
N HIS A 242 6.19 -10.35 14.92
CA HIS A 242 6.57 -9.07 14.35
C HIS A 242 5.96 -8.89 12.97
N LEU A 243 5.28 -7.78 12.75
CA LEU A 243 4.88 -7.34 11.43
C LEU A 243 5.94 -6.39 10.87
N TYR A 244 6.54 -6.74 9.75
CA TYR A 244 7.53 -5.94 9.03
C TYR A 244 6.84 -5.27 7.83
N ARG A 245 6.76 -3.94 7.84
CA ARG A 245 6.24 -3.18 6.69
C ARG A 245 7.38 -2.61 5.87
N LEU A 246 7.56 -3.17 4.67
CA LEU A 246 8.38 -2.57 3.64
C LEU A 246 7.56 -1.58 2.82
N PHE A 247 8.05 -0.35 2.69
CA PHE A 247 7.40 0.72 1.94
C PHE A 247 8.42 1.47 1.09
N GLU A 248 7.94 2.25 0.10
CA GLU A 248 8.80 2.90 -0.91
C GLU A 248 9.77 1.91 -1.60
N PHE A 249 9.37 0.64 -1.71
CA PHE A 249 10.27 -0.48 -2.03
C PHE A 249 11.08 -0.28 -3.32
N GLY A 250 10.47 0.25 -4.37
CA GLY A 250 11.09 0.48 -5.66
C GLY A 250 11.87 1.81 -5.80
N SER A 251 11.89 2.67 -4.77
CA SER A 251 12.49 4.01 -4.81
C SER A 251 13.41 4.33 -3.63
N GLY A 252 13.82 3.32 -2.88
CA GLY A 252 14.56 3.47 -1.62
C GLY A 252 13.80 2.78 -0.49
N PRO A 253 13.92 1.45 -0.38
CA PRO A 253 13.12 0.67 0.55
C PRO A 253 13.39 1.09 2.00
N LYS A 254 12.30 1.29 2.73
CA LYS A 254 12.30 1.59 4.15
C LYS A 254 11.46 0.56 4.90
N LEU A 255 11.75 0.42 6.18
CA LEU A 255 11.13 -0.57 7.05
C LEU A 255 10.64 0.10 8.32
N TYR A 256 9.41 -0.20 8.74
CA TYR A 256 9.02 -0.10 10.14
C TYR A 256 8.56 -1.47 10.64
N THR A 257 8.62 -1.67 11.95
CA THR A 257 8.20 -2.92 12.58
C THR A 257 7.14 -2.66 13.64
N LEU A 258 6.20 -3.59 13.78
CA LEU A 258 5.22 -3.63 14.86
C LEU A 258 5.38 -4.96 15.60
N ARG A 259 5.58 -4.91 16.91
CA ARG A 259 5.67 -6.09 17.77
C ARG A 259 4.36 -6.28 18.51
N GLY A 260 3.90 -7.53 18.61
CA GLY A 260 2.67 -7.85 19.31
C GLY A 260 1.54 -8.32 18.39
N PRO A 261 0.38 -8.67 18.99
CA PRO A 261 -0.80 -9.07 18.24
C PRO A 261 -1.25 -7.99 17.27
N ILE A 262 -1.71 -8.42 16.09
CA ILE A 262 -2.14 -7.50 15.02
C ILE A 262 -3.31 -6.64 15.48
N GLU A 263 -4.25 -7.19 16.24
CA GLU A 263 -5.41 -6.44 16.75
C GLU A 263 -5.03 -5.31 17.73
N GLN A 264 -3.85 -5.39 18.34
CA GLN A 264 -3.34 -4.36 19.25
C GLN A 264 -2.52 -3.29 18.54
N THR A 265 -1.93 -3.64 17.39
CA THR A 265 -1.00 -2.78 16.65
C THR A 265 -1.62 -2.16 15.39
N CYS A 266 -2.71 -2.74 14.88
CA CYS A 266 -3.41 -2.34 13.66
C CYS A 266 -4.92 -2.24 13.90
N TRP A 267 -5.59 -1.38 13.13
CA TRP A 267 -7.04 -1.46 12.96
C TRP A 267 -7.39 -2.46 11.85
N LEU A 268 -8.52 -3.16 12.00
CA LEU A 268 -8.99 -4.16 11.02
C LEU A 268 -10.32 -3.75 10.37
N LEU A 269 -10.44 -4.06 9.08
CA LEU A 269 -11.68 -3.95 8.29
C LEU A 269 -11.91 -5.26 7.53
N ALA A 270 -13.12 -5.82 7.64
CA ALA A 270 -13.49 -7.04 6.92
C ALA A 270 -13.57 -6.77 5.40
N LYS A 271 -12.72 -7.45 4.62
CA LYS A 271 -12.66 -7.35 3.16
C LYS A 271 -13.06 -8.64 2.44
N ARG A 272 -12.85 -9.80 3.05
CA ARG A 272 -13.24 -11.13 2.54
C ARG A 272 -14.08 -11.84 3.59
N PHE A 273 -15.07 -12.60 3.12
CA PHE A 273 -15.94 -13.40 3.96
C PHE A 273 -15.92 -14.84 3.44
N GLU A 274 -15.83 -15.80 4.35
CA GLU A 274 -16.09 -17.21 4.06
C GLU A 274 -17.54 -17.52 4.48
N ALA A 275 -18.25 -18.31 3.67
CA ALA A 275 -19.64 -18.67 3.94
C ALA A 275 -19.85 -20.15 3.64
N GLY A 276 -20.49 -20.86 4.58
CA GLY A 276 -20.99 -22.22 4.41
C GLY A 276 -22.52 -22.24 4.30
N VAL A 277 -23.05 -23.24 3.60
CA VAL A 277 -24.50 -23.49 3.57
C VAL A 277 -24.93 -23.97 4.94
N LYS A 278 -26.03 -23.40 5.47
CA LYS A 278 -26.66 -23.82 6.72
C LYS A 278 -27.61 -24.97 6.50
#